data_AF-A0A538A869-F1
#
_entry.id   AF-A0A538A869-F1
#
_cell.length_a   1.000
_cell.length_b   1.000
_cell.length_c   1.000
_cell.angle_alpha   90.00
_cell.angle_beta   90.00
_cell.angle_gamma   90.00
#
_symmetry.space_group_name_H-M   'P 1'
#
loop_
_entity.id
_entity.type
_entity.pdbx_description
1 polymer ?
#
loop_
_entity_poly.entity_id
_entity_poly.type
_entity_poly.pdbx_seq_one_letter_code
_entity_poly.pdbx_strand_id
1 'polypeptide(L)'
;MRLSQIALSVTDLRRTQRWYREVLGLEPAGGTNLFAGPLASMVQGVPRAASTCWWLVDRQDFFQIELFEFRSPLVRPLRDDWRPCDVGYTMVSVCVADLERTLERAAAAGTWPLTDPLGAEGGRRACVRDPEGVLIELMEDDPRATEPRERPRAALNAVTRSVTLSVPDLERSRRLFTEVLGLDVAKGPSLHGPEHEALWGLEGAKRDSLELWADDILVELVQYTDPAGMARPPGYRISDQGLLNIAFGFRKRAEFEAAHKRCLEAGLRRNGPPLRLGAWSVVYVNDDQGFSLELLHVEPWYEKRMGFRPRVTPKLAPLAGRTPARLRAERRFTKALVTGAAGGLGTELCRLVAEDSTALVLLDRDVDGLSRLAKELGDGVEVVKRELDFADLEAVDAAAAQLVAQHPDIDLLIAGAGLDRAQSLLAFDWRQARDDFTVNSLSNLVLLSHLAPAMARRGGGQVTAIASLAGLVGMPYEAPYSASKAALAAIAESARAELEPEGITFTVVFPGFVDTPMYRANAFKHTYAITPRDAAERIYVATLRRRESLHFPAREHAKLRLARLLPARYRDPITRRAMNPPGAF
;
A
#
# COMPACT_ATOMS: atom_id res chain seq x y z
N MET A 1 18.37 9.05 26.49
CA MET A 1 17.83 8.98 25.11
C MET A 1 17.20 7.61 24.94
N ARG A 2 16.10 7.46 24.20
CA ARG A 2 15.43 6.15 24.03
C ARG A 2 15.18 5.87 22.55
N LEU A 3 15.25 4.61 22.11
CA LEU A 3 14.75 4.25 20.80
C LEU A 3 13.21 4.28 20.86
N SER A 4 12.59 5.24 20.20
CA SER A 4 11.15 5.46 20.27
C SER A 4 10.40 4.93 19.06
N GLN A 5 11.07 4.77 17.92
CA GLN A 5 10.40 4.35 16.69
C GLN A 5 11.32 3.52 15.80
N ILE A 6 10.75 2.51 15.15
CA ILE A 6 11.32 1.86 13.97
C ILE A 6 10.33 2.09 12.83
N ALA A 7 10.77 2.75 11.76
CA ALA A 7 9.90 3.01 10.63
C ALA A 7 10.22 2.12 9.44
N LEU A 8 9.17 1.64 8.78
CA LEU A 8 9.22 0.83 7.57
C LEU A 8 8.54 1.58 6.44
N SER A 9 9.16 1.56 5.26
CA SER A 9 8.52 1.95 4.00
C SER A 9 7.85 0.72 3.41
N VAL A 10 6.54 0.80 3.20
CA VAL A 10 5.68 -0.34 2.88
C VAL A 10 4.97 -0.11 1.55
N THR A 11 4.81 -1.19 0.78
CA THR A 11 4.10 -1.19 -0.50
C THR A 11 2.59 -1.32 -0.31
N ASP A 12 2.16 -2.01 0.74
CA ASP A 12 0.75 -2.10 1.14
C ASP A 12 0.61 -1.91 2.66
N LEU A 13 0.20 -0.70 3.03
CA LEU A 13 0.05 -0.33 4.45
C LEU A 13 -0.93 -1.24 5.20
N ARG A 14 -2.00 -1.70 4.55
CA ARG A 14 -3.05 -2.46 5.26
C ARG A 14 -2.67 -3.91 5.43
N ARG A 15 -2.11 -4.53 4.40
CA ARG A 15 -1.60 -5.90 4.47
C ARG A 15 -0.57 -6.00 5.57
N THR A 16 0.38 -5.07 5.59
CA THR A 16 1.45 -5.02 6.59
C THR A 16 0.91 -4.70 7.97
N GLN A 17 0.05 -3.69 8.12
CA GLN A 17 -0.59 -3.40 9.41
C GLN A 17 -1.40 -4.60 9.93
N ARG A 18 -2.14 -5.31 9.08
CA ARG A 18 -2.91 -6.49 9.47
C ARG A 18 -1.99 -7.58 10.00
N TRP A 19 -0.92 -7.87 9.28
CA TRP A 19 0.07 -8.87 9.68
C TRP A 19 0.63 -8.59 11.08
N TYR A 20 1.12 -7.37 11.34
CA TYR A 20 1.64 -7.01 12.67
C TYR A 20 0.59 -7.11 13.79
N ARG A 21 -0.69 -6.87 13.49
CA ARG A 21 -1.78 -6.99 14.47
C ARG A 21 -2.19 -8.43 14.72
N GLU A 22 -2.29 -9.23 13.67
CA GLU A 22 -2.82 -10.60 13.75
C GLU A 22 -1.75 -11.59 14.18
N VAL A 23 -0.52 -11.41 13.70
CA VAL A 23 0.64 -12.26 14.03
C VAL A 23 1.21 -11.88 15.39
N LEU A 24 1.68 -10.64 15.53
CA LEU A 24 2.37 -10.18 16.76
C LEU A 24 1.42 -9.63 17.84
N GLY A 25 0.15 -9.36 17.52
CA GLY A 25 -0.78 -8.78 18.48
C GLY A 25 -0.52 -7.31 18.79
N LEU A 26 0.14 -6.55 17.89
CA LEU A 26 0.35 -5.11 18.09
C LEU A 26 -0.98 -4.33 17.99
N GLU A 27 -1.06 -3.20 18.68
CA GLU A 27 -2.26 -2.36 18.67
C GLU A 27 -2.13 -1.10 17.80
N PRO A 28 -3.17 -0.72 17.02
CA PRO A 28 -3.20 0.55 16.32
C PRO A 28 -3.18 1.76 17.27
N ALA A 29 -2.32 2.73 16.97
CA ALA A 29 -2.22 3.97 17.72
C ALA A 29 -2.53 5.24 16.90
N GLY A 30 -2.97 5.07 15.66
CA GLY A 30 -3.37 6.15 14.76
C GLY A 30 -2.34 6.38 13.66
N GLY A 31 -2.29 7.59 13.12
CA GLY A 31 -1.33 7.98 12.10
C GLY A 31 -1.74 9.24 11.35
N THR A 32 -1.02 9.51 10.27
CA THR A 32 -1.21 10.68 9.40
C THR A 32 -1.66 10.24 8.01
N ASN A 33 -2.83 10.73 7.60
CA ASN A 33 -3.53 10.32 6.38
C ASN A 33 -2.88 10.75 5.07
N LEU A 34 -2.18 11.89 5.11
CA LEU A 34 -1.43 12.42 3.97
C LEU A 34 -0.44 13.45 4.52
N PHE A 35 0.85 13.09 4.49
CA PHE A 35 1.94 14.01 4.70
C PHE A 35 2.54 14.33 3.34
N ALA A 36 2.20 15.50 2.80
CA ALA A 36 2.57 15.90 1.44
C ALA A 36 2.94 17.39 1.34
N GLY A 37 3.62 17.74 0.24
CA GLY A 37 3.99 19.11 -0.09
C GLY A 37 5.44 19.45 0.23
N PRO A 38 5.82 20.74 0.15
CA PRO A 38 7.22 21.18 0.31
C PRO A 38 7.80 20.81 1.68
N LEU A 39 6.99 20.92 2.74
CA LEU A 39 7.41 20.55 4.09
C LEU A 39 7.68 19.04 4.20
N ALA A 40 6.81 18.19 3.66
CA ALA A 40 7.02 16.75 3.67
C ALA A 40 8.27 16.37 2.88
N SER A 41 8.46 16.97 1.70
CA SER A 41 9.62 16.73 0.86
C SER A 41 10.94 17.08 1.56
N MET A 42 10.94 18.20 2.30
CA MET A 42 12.09 18.65 3.06
C MET A 42 12.38 17.76 4.27
N VAL A 43 11.37 17.39 5.07
CA VAL A 43 11.56 16.53 6.25
C VAL A 43 12.08 15.15 5.83
N GLN A 44 11.45 14.56 4.82
CA GLN A 44 11.79 13.23 4.33
C GLN A 44 13.03 13.22 3.42
N GLY A 45 13.51 14.38 2.95
CA GLY A 45 14.63 14.44 2.00
C GLY A 45 14.31 13.79 0.65
N VAL A 46 13.02 13.68 0.30
CA VAL A 46 12.55 13.05 -0.94
C VAL A 46 11.75 14.06 -1.77
N PRO A 47 12.05 14.24 -3.08
CA PRO A 47 11.33 15.19 -3.92
C PRO A 47 9.85 14.84 -4.07
N ARG A 48 8.98 15.86 -3.94
CA ARG A 48 7.52 15.72 -4.07
C ARG A 48 6.95 14.64 -3.15
N ALA A 49 7.51 14.53 -1.94
CA ALA A 49 7.08 13.53 -0.98
C ALA A 49 5.57 13.64 -0.70
N ALA A 50 4.88 12.52 -0.79
CA ALA A 50 3.52 12.32 -0.35
C ALA A 50 3.42 10.92 0.23
N SER A 51 3.14 10.80 1.52
CA SER A 51 3.06 9.50 2.21
C SER A 51 1.89 9.45 3.19
N THR A 52 1.43 8.25 3.46
CA THR A 52 0.55 7.93 4.60
C THR A 52 1.41 7.24 5.64
N CYS A 53 1.32 7.65 6.91
CA CYS A 53 2.09 7.06 8.00
C CYS A 53 1.14 6.48 9.04
N TRP A 54 1.42 5.27 9.53
CA TRP A 54 0.61 4.59 10.52
C TRP A 54 1.42 4.03 11.68
N TRP A 55 0.84 4.06 12.87
CA TRP A 55 1.52 3.70 14.11
C TRP A 55 0.90 2.46 14.73
N LEU A 56 1.77 1.50 15.05
CA LEU A 56 1.46 0.32 15.84
C LEU A 56 2.30 0.34 17.11
N VAL A 57 1.72 -0.11 18.20
CA VAL A 57 2.40 -0.12 19.50
C VAL A 57 2.34 -1.50 20.12
N ASP A 58 3.40 -1.84 20.85
CA ASP A 58 3.58 -3.11 21.54
C ASP A 58 3.34 -2.95 23.05
N ARG A 59 3.92 -3.81 23.88
CA ARG A 59 3.78 -3.71 25.34
C ARG A 59 4.36 -2.42 25.96
N GLN A 60 5.23 -1.68 25.27
CA GLN A 60 5.95 -0.51 25.78
C GLN A 60 5.15 0.80 25.61
N ASP A 61 5.25 1.73 26.55
CA ASP A 61 4.55 3.03 26.49
C ASP A 61 5.24 4.11 25.65
N PHE A 62 6.44 3.85 25.17
CA PHE A 62 7.30 4.85 24.54
C PHE A 62 7.79 4.48 23.14
N PHE A 63 7.41 3.30 22.67
CA PHE A 63 7.84 2.72 21.42
C PHE A 63 6.67 2.55 20.44
N GLN A 64 6.94 2.73 19.15
CA GLN A 64 6.02 2.41 18.07
C GLN A 64 6.74 1.89 16.82
N ILE A 65 6.11 0.98 16.11
CA ILE A 65 6.42 0.68 14.71
C ILE A 65 5.66 1.69 13.85
N GLU A 66 6.37 2.37 12.95
CA GLU A 66 5.77 3.24 11.95
C GLU A 66 5.76 2.56 10.58
N LEU A 67 4.63 2.63 9.88
CA LEU A 67 4.48 2.09 8.54
C LEU A 67 4.17 3.26 7.59
N PHE A 68 5.07 3.52 6.64
CA PHE A 68 4.96 4.58 5.65
C PHE A 68 4.66 4.03 4.27
N GLU A 69 3.51 4.37 3.72
CA GLU A 69 3.18 4.09 2.32
C GLU A 69 3.38 5.35 1.50
N PHE A 70 4.42 5.37 0.67
CA PHE A 70 4.73 6.51 -0.20
C PHE A 70 3.92 6.44 -1.50
N ARG A 71 3.20 7.53 -1.77
CA ARG A 71 2.43 7.77 -3.00
C ARG A 71 3.22 8.58 -4.03
N SER A 72 4.19 9.36 -3.55
CA SER A 72 5.11 10.11 -4.39
C SER A 72 6.42 10.31 -3.64
N PRO A 73 7.58 9.95 -4.23
CA PRO A 73 7.66 9.00 -5.34
C PRO A 73 7.09 7.64 -4.92
N LEU A 74 6.71 6.80 -5.87
CA LEU A 74 6.26 5.45 -5.56
C LEU A 74 7.41 4.66 -4.89
N VAL A 75 7.02 3.79 -3.96
CA VAL A 75 7.91 2.86 -3.28
C VAL A 75 8.58 1.99 -4.34
N ARG A 76 9.92 1.92 -4.31
CA ARG A 76 10.65 0.93 -5.11
C ARG A 76 10.74 -0.36 -4.31
N PRO A 77 10.37 -1.50 -4.89
CA PRO A 77 10.54 -2.79 -4.24
C PRO A 77 12.00 -3.05 -3.87
N LEU A 78 12.20 -3.82 -2.80
CA LEU A 78 13.49 -4.44 -2.52
C LEU A 78 13.86 -5.35 -3.69
N ARG A 79 15.16 -5.50 -3.97
CA ARG A 79 15.59 -6.46 -4.98
C ARG A 79 15.44 -7.86 -4.41
N ASP A 80 15.09 -8.82 -5.27
CA ASP A 80 14.90 -10.22 -4.88
C ASP A 80 16.18 -10.86 -4.29
N ASP A 81 17.35 -10.29 -4.58
CA ASP A 81 18.66 -10.75 -4.11
C ASP A 81 19.19 -10.04 -2.85
N TRP A 82 18.36 -9.24 -2.16
CA TRP A 82 18.76 -8.67 -0.86
C TRP A 82 18.99 -9.75 0.19
N ARG A 83 20.14 -9.65 0.86
CA ARG A 83 20.56 -10.52 1.94
C ARG A 83 20.51 -9.78 3.28
N PRO A 84 20.42 -10.51 4.40
CA PRO A 84 20.45 -9.91 5.74
C PRO A 84 21.77 -9.16 6.01
N CYS A 85 22.86 -9.52 5.35
CA CYS A 85 24.15 -8.84 5.51
C CYS A 85 24.27 -7.54 4.71
N ASP A 86 23.31 -7.19 3.85
CA ASP A 86 23.39 -5.97 3.04
C ASP A 86 23.07 -4.70 3.87
N VAL A 87 23.72 -3.58 3.52
CA VAL A 87 23.81 -2.40 4.38
C VAL A 87 22.45 -1.76 4.64
N GLY A 88 22.14 -1.57 5.93
CA GLY A 88 20.99 -0.80 6.40
C GLY A 88 19.63 -1.49 6.25
N TYR A 89 19.62 -2.79 6.00
CA TYR A 89 18.46 -3.69 6.12
C TYR A 89 18.90 -4.84 7.01
N THR A 90 18.15 -5.19 8.04
CA THR A 90 18.65 -6.30 8.89
C THR A 90 17.54 -6.97 9.62
N MET A 91 17.04 -6.46 10.74
CA MET A 91 16.08 -7.25 11.51
C MET A 91 15.39 -6.42 12.58
N VAL A 92 14.15 -6.78 12.90
CA VAL A 92 13.49 -6.35 14.14
C VAL A 92 13.25 -7.58 15.01
N SER A 93 13.80 -7.60 16.22
CA SER A 93 13.59 -8.72 17.14
C SER A 93 12.49 -8.42 18.14
N VAL A 94 11.59 -9.39 18.28
CA VAL A 94 10.36 -9.29 19.06
C VAL A 94 10.29 -10.46 20.01
N CYS A 95 10.28 -10.19 21.31
CA CYS A 95 9.99 -11.21 22.30
C CYS A 95 8.48 -11.44 22.34
N VAL A 96 8.06 -12.70 22.18
CA VAL A 96 6.67 -13.11 22.09
C VAL A 96 6.30 -14.03 23.25
N ALA A 97 5.06 -13.92 23.73
CA ALA A 97 4.58 -14.71 24.87
C ALA A 97 4.45 -16.21 24.56
N ASP A 98 4.27 -16.56 23.29
CA ASP A 98 4.08 -17.93 22.79
C ASP A 98 4.61 -17.98 21.35
N LEU A 99 5.76 -18.64 21.17
CA LEU A 99 6.44 -18.72 19.88
C LEU A 99 5.65 -19.56 18.87
N GLU A 100 5.19 -20.75 19.28
CA GLU A 100 4.45 -21.68 18.42
C GLU A 100 3.17 -21.03 17.90
N ARG A 101 2.39 -20.43 18.78
CA ARG A 101 1.14 -19.75 18.38
C ARG A 101 1.41 -18.55 17.49
N THR A 102 2.51 -17.84 17.70
CA THR A 102 2.91 -16.74 16.81
C THR A 102 3.27 -17.27 15.42
N LEU A 103 4.00 -18.39 15.33
CA LEU A 103 4.34 -19.05 14.07
C LEU A 103 3.11 -19.59 13.33
N GLU A 104 2.14 -20.18 14.04
CA GLU A 104 0.86 -20.61 13.45
C GLU A 104 0.10 -19.43 12.82
N ARG A 105 0.05 -18.29 13.51
CA ARG A 105 -0.56 -17.05 12.99
C ARG A 105 0.20 -16.51 11.79
N ALA A 106 1.53 -16.54 11.83
CA ALA A 106 2.36 -16.15 10.70
C ALA A 106 2.06 -17.02 9.48
N ALA A 107 1.96 -18.35 9.66
CA ALA A 107 1.62 -19.29 8.59
C ALA A 107 0.22 -19.03 8.03
N ALA A 108 -0.77 -18.78 8.89
CA ALA A 108 -2.12 -18.38 8.47
C ALA A 108 -2.15 -17.04 7.71
N ALA A 109 -1.20 -16.16 7.97
CA ALA A 109 -1.02 -14.90 7.26
C ALA A 109 -0.14 -15.01 5.99
N GLY A 110 0.25 -16.24 5.60
CA GLY A 110 1.04 -16.50 4.39
C GLY A 110 2.52 -16.17 4.52
N THR A 111 3.07 -16.27 5.73
CA THR A 111 4.50 -16.06 6.02
C THR A 111 5.01 -17.24 6.84
N TRP A 112 6.14 -17.83 6.45
CA TRP A 112 6.69 -19.03 7.10
C TRP A 112 8.04 -18.72 7.74
N PRO A 113 8.42 -19.46 8.80
CA PRO A 113 9.77 -19.37 9.32
C PRO A 113 10.77 -19.80 8.25
N LEU A 114 11.90 -19.09 8.20
CA LEU A 114 12.96 -19.33 7.20
C LEU A 114 13.71 -20.65 7.47
N THR A 115 13.77 -21.06 8.75
CA THR A 115 14.33 -22.32 9.24
C THR A 115 13.52 -22.79 10.44
N ASP A 116 13.75 -24.02 10.90
CA ASP A 116 13.18 -24.47 12.17
C ASP A 116 13.69 -23.61 13.35
N PRO A 117 12.87 -23.39 14.39
CA PRO A 117 13.31 -22.63 15.57
C PRO A 117 14.60 -23.20 16.17
N LEU A 118 15.54 -22.31 16.50
CA LEU A 118 16.85 -22.63 17.04
C LEU A 118 16.94 -22.30 18.53
N GLY A 119 17.58 -23.15 19.33
CA GLY A 119 17.78 -22.95 20.77
C GLY A 119 17.04 -23.97 21.65
N ALA A 120 17.27 -23.90 22.96
CA ALA A 120 16.55 -24.71 23.94
C ALA A 120 15.21 -24.07 24.32
N GLU A 121 14.23 -24.87 24.75
CA GLU A 121 12.91 -24.39 25.19
C GLU A 121 13.02 -23.25 26.22
N GLY A 122 12.29 -22.16 25.98
CA GLY A 122 12.34 -20.94 26.78
C GLY A 122 13.39 -19.93 26.34
N GLY A 123 14.25 -20.28 25.39
CA GLY A 123 15.22 -19.39 24.73
C GLY A 123 15.30 -19.64 23.23
N ARG A 124 14.25 -20.22 22.63
CA ARG A 124 14.21 -20.48 21.19
C ARG A 124 14.00 -19.19 20.42
N ARG A 125 14.52 -19.19 19.20
CA ARG A 125 14.45 -18.10 18.24
C ARG A 125 14.01 -18.63 16.89
N ALA A 126 13.17 -17.87 16.20
CA ALA A 126 12.78 -18.14 14.83
C ALA A 126 12.77 -16.83 14.05
N CYS A 127 12.95 -16.89 12.72
CA CYS A 127 12.88 -15.70 11.90
C CYS A 127 11.85 -15.88 10.78
N VAL A 128 10.95 -14.91 10.63
CA VAL A 128 9.95 -14.84 9.57
C VAL A 128 10.16 -13.57 8.76
N ARG A 129 9.58 -13.51 7.56
CA ARG A 129 9.47 -12.26 6.80
C ARG A 129 8.10 -11.65 7.00
N ASP A 130 8.04 -10.34 7.23
CA ASP A 130 6.80 -9.59 7.14
C ASP A 130 6.32 -9.49 5.66
N PRO A 131 5.13 -8.93 5.38
CA PRO A 131 4.62 -8.81 4.02
C PRO A 131 5.47 -7.96 3.06
N GLU A 132 6.35 -7.11 3.60
CA GLU A 132 7.29 -6.28 2.85
C GLU A 132 8.67 -6.94 2.70
N GLY A 133 8.81 -8.17 3.20
CA GLY A 133 10.02 -8.97 3.17
C GLY A 133 10.94 -8.76 4.37
N VAL A 134 10.70 -7.77 5.25
CA VAL A 134 11.54 -7.40 6.41
C VAL A 134 11.64 -8.57 7.36
N LEU A 135 12.86 -8.86 7.83
CA LEU A 135 13.11 -9.93 8.78
C LEU A 135 12.61 -9.56 10.17
N ILE A 136 11.79 -10.43 10.72
CA ILE A 136 11.23 -10.34 12.07
C ILE A 136 11.70 -11.57 12.85
N GLU A 137 12.63 -11.35 13.78
CA GLU A 137 13.03 -12.39 14.72
C GLU A 137 12.00 -12.47 15.84
N LEU A 138 11.58 -13.69 16.15
CA LEU A 138 10.69 -14.04 17.24
C LEU A 138 11.52 -14.75 18.31
N MET A 139 11.51 -14.22 19.53
CA MET A 139 12.29 -14.73 20.66
C MET A 139 11.36 -15.18 21.80
N GLU A 140 11.66 -16.31 22.43
CA GLU A 140 10.98 -16.74 23.67
C GLU A 140 11.50 -15.98 24.90
N ASP A 141 12.80 -15.71 24.95
CA ASP A 141 13.44 -15.01 26.05
C ASP A 141 13.51 -13.50 25.83
N ASP A 142 13.60 -12.76 26.92
CA ASP A 142 13.78 -11.32 26.91
C ASP A 142 15.25 -10.98 27.25
N PRO A 143 16.04 -10.43 26.31
CA PRO A 143 17.49 -10.27 26.46
C PRO A 143 17.92 -9.16 27.45
N ARG A 144 17.02 -8.57 28.22
CA ARG A 144 17.37 -7.51 29.19
C ARG A 144 18.22 -8.01 30.36
N ALA A 145 19.19 -7.18 30.74
CA ALA A 145 19.86 -7.28 32.03
C ALA A 145 18.88 -6.93 33.18
N THR A 146 18.77 -7.85 34.14
CA THR A 146 18.27 -7.83 35.55
C THR A 146 17.36 -6.74 36.14
N GLU A 147 17.06 -5.60 35.50
CA GLU A 147 16.15 -4.58 36.02
C GLU A 147 14.74 -4.72 35.42
N PRO A 148 13.74 -5.18 36.21
CA PRO A 148 12.37 -5.31 35.74
C PRO A 148 11.70 -3.94 35.57
N ARG A 149 11.54 -3.47 34.32
CA ARG A 149 10.56 -2.41 34.00
C ARG A 149 9.16 -3.01 33.80
N GLU A 150 8.19 -2.49 34.54
CA GLU A 150 6.76 -2.81 34.35
C GLU A 150 6.27 -2.30 32.99
N ARG A 151 5.55 -3.16 32.25
CA ARG A 151 5.02 -2.83 30.93
C ARG A 151 3.53 -2.52 31.02
N PRO A 152 3.09 -1.32 30.65
CA PRO A 152 1.73 -0.85 30.94
C PRO A 152 0.64 -1.56 30.14
N ARG A 153 0.99 -2.37 29.13
CA ARG A 153 0.04 -3.09 28.27
C ARG A 153 0.24 -4.60 28.38
N ALA A 154 0.00 -5.14 29.57
CA ALA A 154 0.17 -6.57 29.83
C ALA A 154 -0.70 -7.48 28.94
N ALA A 155 -1.78 -6.97 28.36
CA ALA A 155 -2.67 -7.70 27.46
C ALA A 155 -2.07 -7.98 26.06
N LEU A 156 -0.99 -7.27 25.68
CA LEU A 156 -0.33 -7.50 24.39
C LEU A 156 0.72 -8.61 24.52
N ASN A 157 0.84 -9.43 23.48
CA ASN A 157 1.64 -10.66 23.50
C ASN A 157 3.07 -10.48 22.99
N ALA A 158 3.42 -9.31 22.49
CA ALA A 158 4.71 -9.04 21.86
C ALA A 158 5.37 -7.78 22.42
N VAL A 159 6.69 -7.79 22.51
CA VAL A 159 7.49 -6.63 22.87
C VAL A 159 8.70 -6.54 21.94
N THR A 160 8.92 -5.37 21.36
CA THR A 160 10.10 -5.11 20.52
C THR A 160 11.32 -4.98 21.42
N ARG A 161 12.42 -5.59 21.02
CA ARG A 161 13.60 -5.75 21.88
C ARG A 161 14.89 -5.33 21.23
N SER A 162 15.00 -5.47 19.93
CA SER A 162 16.12 -4.91 19.21
C SER A 162 15.76 -4.50 17.81
N VAL A 163 16.64 -3.66 17.27
CA VAL A 163 16.83 -3.49 15.83
C VAL A 163 18.27 -3.84 15.53
N THR A 164 18.48 -4.73 14.56
CA THR A 164 19.80 -5.03 14.04
C THR A 164 20.05 -4.16 12.81
N LEU A 165 21.25 -3.63 12.69
CA LEU A 165 21.73 -2.81 11.57
C LEU A 165 23.03 -3.40 11.01
N SER A 166 22.98 -3.87 9.76
CA SER A 166 24.18 -4.20 8.99
C SER A 166 24.88 -2.90 8.58
N VAL A 167 26.13 -2.76 8.99
CA VAL A 167 26.97 -1.59 8.78
C VAL A 167 28.25 -1.95 8.02
N PRO A 168 28.75 -1.08 7.14
CA PRO A 168 29.96 -1.38 6.38
C PRO A 168 31.23 -1.25 7.25
N ASP A 169 31.19 -0.43 8.31
CA ASP A 169 32.29 -0.23 9.26
C ASP A 169 31.74 -0.16 10.70
N LEU A 170 32.04 -1.18 11.50
CA LEU A 170 31.55 -1.30 12.87
C LEU A 170 32.15 -0.24 13.79
N GLU A 171 33.45 0.05 13.68
CA GLU A 171 34.12 1.01 14.56
C GLU A 171 33.67 2.45 14.30
N ARG A 172 33.41 2.77 13.03
CA ARG A 172 32.80 4.04 12.67
C ARG A 172 31.40 4.19 13.26
N SER A 173 30.60 3.14 13.14
CA SER A 173 29.24 3.10 13.66
C SER A 173 29.22 3.10 15.19
N ARG A 174 30.17 2.40 15.84
CA ARG A 174 30.43 2.46 17.29
C ARG A 174 30.58 3.90 17.73
N ARG A 175 31.53 4.66 17.17
CA ARG A 175 31.76 6.08 17.53
C ARG A 175 30.52 6.94 17.37
N LEU A 176 29.76 6.75 16.27
CA LEU A 176 28.50 7.47 16.07
C LEU A 176 27.51 7.20 17.20
N PHE A 177 27.25 5.93 17.52
CA PHE A 177 26.22 5.59 18.49
C PHE A 177 26.66 5.82 19.95
N THR A 178 27.94 5.68 20.28
CA THR A 178 28.45 5.91 21.64
C THR A 178 28.82 7.38 21.87
N GLU A 179 29.70 7.96 21.07
CA GLU A 179 30.28 9.29 21.33
C GLU A 179 29.35 10.43 20.91
N VAL A 180 28.62 10.27 19.79
CA VAL A 180 27.73 11.33 19.26
C VAL A 180 26.34 11.21 19.88
N LEU A 181 25.74 10.02 19.82
CA LEU A 181 24.38 9.80 20.33
C LEU A 181 24.36 9.57 21.85
N GLY A 182 25.42 9.03 22.44
CA GLY A 182 25.51 8.81 23.89
C GLY A 182 24.85 7.51 24.35
N LEU A 183 24.87 6.45 23.54
CA LEU A 183 24.38 5.14 23.94
C LEU A 183 25.45 4.35 24.72
N ASP A 184 24.99 3.57 25.69
CA ASP A 184 25.85 2.70 26.48
C ASP A 184 26.01 1.33 25.81
N VAL A 185 27.24 0.81 25.78
CA VAL A 185 27.52 -0.54 25.31
C VAL A 185 26.91 -1.56 26.27
N ALA A 186 26.15 -2.51 25.74
CA ALA A 186 25.55 -3.57 26.53
C ALA A 186 26.62 -4.47 27.14
N LYS A 187 26.38 -4.92 28.37
CA LYS A 187 27.23 -5.87 29.09
C LYS A 187 26.53 -7.22 29.11
N GLY A 188 27.27 -8.30 28.85
CA GLY A 188 26.72 -9.66 28.87
C GLY A 188 27.10 -10.43 27.60
N PRO A 189 26.49 -11.61 27.39
CA PRO A 189 26.64 -12.33 26.13
C PRO A 189 26.06 -11.51 24.97
N SER A 190 26.58 -11.74 23.77
CA SER A 190 26.03 -11.16 22.53
C SER A 190 24.58 -11.59 22.34
N LEU A 191 23.78 -10.72 21.74
CA LEU A 191 22.36 -11.01 21.45
C LEU A 191 22.24 -12.23 20.52
N HIS A 192 23.14 -12.33 19.55
CA HIS A 192 23.18 -13.41 18.58
C HIS A 192 24.55 -14.09 18.59
N GLY A 193 24.60 -15.40 18.75
CA GLY A 193 25.75 -16.26 18.43
C GLY A 193 25.88 -16.62 16.95
N PRO A 194 27.00 -17.23 16.50
CA PRO A 194 27.24 -17.63 15.11
C PRO A 194 26.17 -18.56 14.52
N GLU A 195 25.58 -19.43 15.35
CA GLU A 195 24.51 -20.36 14.96
C GLU A 195 23.21 -19.65 14.55
N HIS A 196 22.96 -18.45 15.07
CA HIS A 196 21.76 -17.68 14.74
C HIS A 196 21.77 -17.17 13.30
N GLU A 197 22.95 -17.09 12.65
CA GLU A 197 23.03 -16.70 11.24
C GLU A 197 22.23 -17.61 10.32
N ALA A 198 22.07 -18.89 10.70
CA ALA A 198 21.24 -19.83 9.97
C ALA A 198 19.76 -19.39 9.94
N LEU A 199 19.26 -18.70 10.97
CA LEU A 199 17.86 -18.28 11.08
C LEU A 199 17.42 -17.37 9.92
N TRP A 200 18.34 -16.61 9.33
CA TRP A 200 18.08 -15.73 8.20
C TRP A 200 18.87 -16.10 6.93
N GLY A 201 19.37 -17.34 6.86
CA GLY A 201 19.98 -17.89 5.65
C GLY A 201 21.42 -17.47 5.40
N LEU A 202 22.16 -17.12 6.46
CA LEU A 202 23.59 -16.77 6.41
C LEU A 202 24.45 -17.77 7.22
N GLU A 203 24.05 -19.04 7.27
CA GLU A 203 24.80 -20.07 7.99
C GLU A 203 26.30 -20.03 7.67
N GLY A 204 27.13 -20.01 8.72
CA GLY A 204 28.59 -19.94 8.60
C GLY A 204 29.15 -18.54 8.35
N ALA A 205 28.32 -17.50 8.36
CA ALA A 205 28.79 -16.13 8.18
C ALA A 205 29.75 -15.69 9.30
N LYS A 206 30.75 -14.91 8.92
CA LYS A 206 31.68 -14.24 9.82
C LYS A 206 31.29 -12.79 9.97
N ARG A 207 31.18 -12.37 11.22
CA ARG A 207 30.81 -11.00 11.57
C ARG A 207 31.44 -10.56 12.89
N ASP A 208 31.50 -9.25 13.04
CA ASP A 208 31.69 -8.59 14.33
C ASP A 208 30.40 -7.82 14.67
N SER A 209 30.04 -7.77 15.94
CA SER A 209 28.86 -7.03 16.40
C SER A 209 29.11 -6.18 17.64
N LEU A 210 28.22 -5.21 17.83
CA LEU A 210 28.16 -4.37 19.02
C LEU A 210 26.71 -4.08 19.39
N GLU A 211 26.34 -4.44 20.61
CA GLU A 211 25.02 -4.16 21.17
C GLU A 211 25.06 -2.91 22.06
N LEU A 212 24.07 -2.03 21.88
CA LEU A 212 23.97 -0.75 22.57
C LEU A 212 22.58 -0.57 23.17
N TRP A 213 22.50 -0.16 24.44
CA TRP A 213 21.23 0.11 25.10
C TRP A 213 20.68 1.50 24.75
N ALA A 214 19.49 1.53 24.16
CA ALA A 214 18.71 2.74 23.91
C ALA A 214 17.43 2.74 24.78
N ASP A 215 17.61 2.87 26.10
CA ASP A 215 16.60 2.60 27.13
C ASP A 215 16.28 1.09 27.21
N ASP A 216 15.06 0.67 26.90
CA ASP A 216 14.61 -0.74 27.03
C ASP A 216 14.71 -1.54 25.71
N ILE A 217 15.44 -1.01 24.72
CA ILE A 217 15.62 -1.62 23.38
C ILE A 217 17.10 -1.61 23.01
N LEU A 218 17.60 -2.71 22.45
CA LEU A 218 18.95 -2.86 21.93
C LEU A 218 19.06 -2.35 20.50
N VAL A 219 20.14 -1.62 20.20
CA VAL A 219 20.59 -1.40 18.83
C VAL A 219 21.80 -2.31 18.64
N GLU A 220 21.66 -3.32 17.79
CA GLU A 220 22.75 -4.20 17.42
C GLU A 220 23.36 -3.72 16.09
N LEU A 221 24.63 -3.36 16.10
CA LEU A 221 25.40 -3.02 14.92
C LEU A 221 26.19 -4.26 14.50
N VAL A 222 26.09 -4.65 13.24
CA VAL A 222 26.74 -5.85 12.73
C VAL A 222 27.55 -5.51 11.48
N GLN A 223 28.83 -5.85 11.48
CA GLN A 223 29.66 -5.81 10.28
C GLN A 223 29.96 -7.24 9.83
N TYR A 224 29.40 -7.62 8.68
CA TYR A 224 29.68 -8.90 8.04
C TYR A 224 30.98 -8.82 7.23
N THR A 225 31.89 -9.75 7.50
CA THR A 225 33.15 -9.88 6.76
C THR A 225 33.09 -10.99 5.71
N ASP A 226 32.27 -12.02 5.93
CA ASP A 226 32.08 -13.13 5.01
C ASP A 226 30.67 -13.75 5.18
N PRO A 227 29.76 -13.67 4.19
CA PRO A 227 29.90 -12.86 2.99
C PRO A 227 29.91 -11.37 3.34
N ALA A 228 30.74 -10.59 2.65
CA ALA A 228 30.70 -9.14 2.78
C ALA A 228 29.32 -8.58 2.36
N GLY A 229 28.80 -7.66 3.16
CA GLY A 229 27.55 -6.97 2.88
C GLY A 229 27.62 -6.09 1.62
N MET A 230 26.50 -5.97 0.89
CA MET A 230 26.40 -5.02 -0.22
C MET A 230 26.12 -3.61 0.29
N ALA A 231 26.80 -2.61 -0.27
CA ALA A 231 26.46 -1.21 -0.03
C ALA A 231 25.06 -0.87 -0.57
N ARG A 232 24.43 0.17 0.00
CA ARG A 232 23.17 0.71 -0.53
C ARG A 232 23.35 1.13 -2.01
N PRO A 233 22.42 0.78 -2.90
CA PRO A 233 22.56 1.10 -4.32
C PRO A 233 22.57 2.61 -4.56
N PRO A 234 23.25 3.10 -5.61
CA PRO A 234 23.21 4.51 -5.98
C PRO A 234 21.78 5.03 -6.11
N GLY A 235 21.49 6.14 -5.44
CA GLY A 235 20.17 6.75 -5.44
C GLY A 235 19.12 6.03 -4.58
N TYR A 236 19.51 5.14 -3.66
CA TYR A 236 18.61 4.63 -2.60
C TYR A 236 17.93 5.79 -1.87
N ARG A 237 16.63 5.64 -1.57
CA ARG A 237 15.80 6.66 -0.91
C ARG A 237 15.19 6.06 0.33
N ILE A 238 14.90 6.90 1.32
CA ILE A 238 14.11 6.48 2.48
C ILE A 238 12.68 6.01 2.11
N SER A 239 12.22 6.30 0.89
CA SER A 239 10.92 5.84 0.38
C SER A 239 10.98 4.49 -0.34
N ASP A 240 12.16 3.88 -0.47
CA ASP A 240 12.28 2.52 -0.99
C ASP A 240 11.83 1.51 0.07
N GLN A 241 11.31 0.36 -0.36
CA GLN A 241 10.70 -0.64 0.51
C GLN A 241 11.69 -1.14 1.59
N GLY A 242 11.19 -1.43 2.79
CA GLY A 242 11.96 -2.00 3.90
C GLY A 242 12.19 -1.03 5.05
N LEU A 243 13.27 -1.24 5.81
CA LEU A 243 13.62 -0.39 6.96
C LEU A 243 13.98 1.03 6.48
N LEU A 244 13.15 2.00 6.87
CA LEU A 244 13.28 3.40 6.49
C LEU A 244 14.31 4.11 7.37
N ASN A 245 14.07 4.09 8.68
CA ASN A 245 14.94 4.67 9.70
C ASN A 245 14.62 4.12 11.08
N ILE A 246 15.43 4.56 12.05
CA ILE A 246 15.15 4.45 13.47
C ILE A 246 15.10 5.85 14.10
N ALA A 247 14.29 6.04 15.13
CA ALA A 247 14.10 7.33 15.78
C ALA A 247 14.47 7.33 17.26
N PHE A 248 15.34 8.26 17.64
CA PHE A 248 15.69 8.50 19.04
C PHE A 248 14.82 9.60 19.65
N GLY A 249 14.07 9.20 20.68
CA GLY A 249 13.14 10.04 21.42
C GLY A 249 13.80 10.79 22.58
N PHE A 250 13.42 12.06 22.74
CA PHE A 250 13.84 12.95 23.83
C PHE A 250 12.63 13.53 24.56
N ARG A 251 12.63 13.44 25.89
CA ARG A 251 11.55 14.01 26.72
C ARG A 251 11.66 15.53 26.84
N LYS A 252 12.88 16.09 26.79
CA LYS A 252 13.11 17.53 26.87
C LYS A 252 13.63 18.06 25.55
N ARG A 253 13.10 19.20 25.10
CA ARG A 253 13.57 19.87 23.86
C ARG A 253 15.06 20.18 23.90
N ALA A 254 15.60 20.59 25.05
CA ALA A 254 17.03 20.91 25.20
C ALA A 254 17.94 19.70 24.91
N GLU A 255 17.54 18.49 25.30
CA GLU A 255 18.29 17.26 25.03
C GLU A 255 18.28 16.95 23.52
N PHE A 256 17.14 17.14 22.86
CA PHE A 256 17.01 17.03 21.41
C PHE A 256 17.91 18.02 20.67
N GLU A 257 17.91 19.30 21.07
CA GLU A 257 18.76 20.32 20.43
C GLU A 257 20.25 20.02 20.65
N ALA A 258 20.64 19.54 21.83
CA ALA A 258 22.00 19.14 22.13
C ALA A 258 22.43 17.93 21.29
N ALA A 259 21.58 16.90 21.15
CA ALA A 259 21.86 15.74 20.31
C ALA A 259 21.97 16.12 18.82
N HIS A 260 21.05 16.94 18.32
CA HIS A 260 21.11 17.46 16.95
C HIS A 260 22.40 18.26 16.71
N LYS A 261 22.81 19.12 17.66
CA LYS A 261 24.07 19.86 17.58
C LYS A 261 25.28 18.92 17.48
N ARG A 262 25.38 17.91 18.35
CA ARG A 262 26.46 16.91 18.29
C ARG A 262 26.50 16.17 16.95
N CYS A 263 25.33 15.81 16.40
CA CYS A 263 25.27 15.17 15.08
C CYS A 263 25.88 16.06 13.99
N LEU A 264 25.58 17.36 13.99
CA LEU A 264 26.15 18.29 13.01
C LEU A 264 27.65 18.50 13.21
N GLU A 265 28.12 18.59 14.46
CA GLU A 265 29.55 18.70 14.79
C GLU A 265 30.33 17.44 14.38
N ALA A 266 29.69 16.27 14.42
CA ALA A 266 30.22 15.00 13.92
C ALA A 266 30.11 14.83 12.39
N GLY A 267 29.58 15.83 11.66
CA GLY A 267 29.52 15.85 10.20
C GLY A 267 28.28 15.19 9.58
N LEU A 268 27.25 14.84 10.36
CA LEU A 268 26.02 14.27 9.81
C LEU A 268 25.24 15.31 9.00
N ARG A 269 24.65 14.88 7.88
CA ARG A 269 23.88 15.74 6.98
C ARG A 269 22.40 15.68 7.31
N ARG A 270 21.79 16.81 7.65
CA ARG A 270 20.33 16.92 7.86
C ARG A 270 19.57 17.03 6.54
N ASN A 271 18.38 16.44 6.46
CA ASN A 271 17.48 16.62 5.31
C ASN A 271 16.98 18.07 5.18
N GLY A 272 16.77 18.74 6.32
CA GLY A 272 16.31 20.12 6.42
C GLY A 272 16.51 20.65 7.85
N PRO A 273 16.19 21.93 8.11
CA PRO A 273 16.17 22.46 9.47
C PRO A 273 15.16 21.70 10.35
N PRO A 274 15.40 21.58 11.67
CA PRO A 274 14.45 20.93 12.57
C PRO A 274 13.07 21.56 12.51
N LEU A 275 12.04 20.73 12.32
CA LEU A 275 10.66 21.15 12.41
C LEU A 275 10.29 21.29 13.89
N ARG A 276 9.75 22.44 14.28
CA ARG A 276 9.37 22.76 15.67
C ARG A 276 7.91 23.17 15.71
N LEU A 277 7.04 22.26 16.13
CA LEU A 277 5.60 22.46 16.15
C LEU A 277 5.10 22.33 17.59
N GLY A 278 5.26 23.41 18.36
CA GLY A 278 4.84 23.47 19.77
C GLY A 278 5.52 22.39 20.60
N ALA A 279 4.70 21.44 21.06
CA ALA A 279 5.03 20.30 21.94
C ALA A 279 5.78 19.14 21.25
N TRP A 280 6.18 19.33 20.00
CA TRP A 280 6.86 18.33 19.18
C TRP A 280 7.98 18.97 18.35
N SER A 281 9.10 18.29 18.22
CA SER A 281 10.17 18.60 17.26
C SER A 281 10.64 17.33 16.55
N VAL A 282 11.03 17.45 15.28
CA VAL A 282 11.63 16.35 14.52
C VAL A 282 12.73 16.85 13.59
N VAL A 283 13.78 16.05 13.41
CA VAL A 283 14.78 16.23 12.35
C VAL A 283 15.36 14.89 11.93
N TYR A 284 15.57 14.73 10.62
CA TYR A 284 16.31 13.59 10.05
C TYR A 284 17.75 14.02 9.80
N VAL A 285 18.70 13.22 10.29
CA VAL A 285 20.14 13.36 10.06
C VAL A 285 20.66 12.07 9.44
N ASN A 286 21.56 12.20 8.48
CA ASN A 286 22.10 11.07 7.73
C ASN A 286 23.59 10.98 7.99
N ASP A 287 24.06 9.78 8.26
CA ASP A 287 25.50 9.51 8.22
C ASP A 287 25.97 9.47 6.75
N ASP A 288 27.28 9.42 6.56
CA ASP A 288 27.87 9.33 5.23
C ASP A 288 27.97 7.89 4.71
N GLN A 289 27.61 6.90 5.53
CA GLN A 289 27.39 5.50 5.15
C GLN A 289 25.98 5.30 4.56
N GLY A 290 25.15 6.35 4.57
CA GLY A 290 23.85 6.43 3.94
C GLY A 290 22.68 6.06 4.83
N PHE A 291 22.88 5.83 6.14
CA PHE A 291 21.83 5.54 7.11
C PHE A 291 21.17 6.82 7.63
N SER A 292 19.83 6.80 7.71
CA SER A 292 19.03 7.92 8.21
C SER A 292 18.63 7.67 9.65
N LEU A 293 18.92 8.64 10.51
CA LEU A 293 18.50 8.70 11.91
C LEU A 293 17.46 9.81 12.08
N GLU A 294 16.40 9.52 12.81
CA GLU A 294 15.45 10.54 13.25
C GLU A 294 15.71 10.92 14.71
N LEU A 295 15.75 12.22 14.96
CA LEU A 295 15.69 12.75 16.31
C LEU A 295 14.28 13.28 16.52
N LEU A 296 13.65 12.87 17.61
CA LEU A 296 12.27 13.18 17.92
C LEU A 296 12.17 13.71 19.34
N HIS A 297 11.56 14.88 19.52
CA HIS A 297 11.14 15.34 20.84
C HIS A 297 9.62 15.45 20.90
N VAL A 298 9.01 14.84 21.91
CA VAL A 298 7.57 14.96 22.18
C VAL A 298 7.38 15.21 23.68
N GLU A 299 6.61 16.24 24.02
CA GLU A 299 6.21 16.48 25.41
C GLU A 299 5.32 15.34 25.93
N PRO A 300 5.47 14.89 27.19
CA PRO A 300 4.74 13.72 27.73
C PRO A 300 3.21 13.79 27.58
N TRP A 301 2.62 14.97 27.75
CA TRP A 301 1.18 15.18 27.61
C TRP A 301 0.70 15.09 26.15
N TYR A 302 1.61 15.19 25.18
CA TYR A 302 1.33 15.15 23.74
C TYR A 302 1.61 13.78 23.10
N GLU A 303 2.24 12.84 23.81
CA GLU A 303 2.58 11.49 23.32
C GLU A 303 1.36 10.73 22.77
N LYS A 304 0.20 10.83 23.43
CA LYS A 304 -1.06 10.24 22.94
C LYS A 304 -1.48 10.75 21.54
N ARG A 305 -1.07 11.97 21.17
CA ARG A 305 -1.32 12.55 19.84
C ARG A 305 -0.35 12.06 18.77
N MET A 306 0.82 11.60 19.17
CA MET A 306 1.92 11.19 18.29
C MET A 306 2.05 9.66 18.13
N GLY A 307 1.02 8.89 18.47
CA GLY A 307 1.00 7.45 18.22
C GLY A 307 1.56 6.58 19.34
N PHE A 308 1.98 7.14 20.47
CA PHE A 308 2.52 6.34 21.59
C PHE A 308 1.46 5.69 22.48
N ARG A 309 0.17 5.76 22.13
CA ARG A 309 -0.91 5.11 22.89
C ARG A 309 -1.98 4.52 21.95
N PRO A 310 -2.53 3.34 22.28
CA PRO A 310 -3.59 2.72 21.49
C PRO A 310 -4.78 3.64 21.24
N ARG A 311 -5.42 3.49 20.08
CA ARG A 311 -6.64 4.20 19.72
C ARG A 311 -7.69 3.26 19.15
N VAL A 312 -8.81 3.16 19.87
CA VAL A 312 -9.98 2.32 19.55
C VAL A 312 -10.58 2.66 18.18
N THR A 313 -10.36 3.88 17.67
CA THR A 313 -10.63 4.22 16.26
C THR A 313 -9.78 5.43 15.87
N PRO A 314 -9.04 5.39 14.76
CA PRO A 314 -8.30 6.55 14.30
C PRO A 314 -9.28 7.65 13.88
N LYS A 315 -9.31 8.76 14.62
CA LYS A 315 -10.27 9.88 14.41
C LYS A 315 -10.09 10.66 13.10
N LEU A 316 -9.11 10.29 12.30
CA LEU A 316 -8.91 10.78 10.95
C LEU A 316 -8.32 9.59 10.21
N ALA A 317 -9.13 8.70 9.65
CA ALA A 317 -8.75 7.98 8.43
C ALA A 317 -9.35 8.82 7.29
N PRO A 318 -8.61 9.17 6.23
CA PRO A 318 -9.29 9.86 5.15
C PRO A 318 -10.26 8.82 4.58
N LEU A 319 -11.39 9.29 4.09
CA LEU A 319 -12.26 8.52 3.21
C LEU A 319 -11.56 8.14 1.87
N ALA A 320 -10.23 8.16 1.81
CA ALA A 320 -9.43 7.72 0.68
C ALA A 320 -9.07 6.25 0.90
N GLY A 321 -9.71 5.39 0.09
CA GLY A 321 -9.34 3.99 -0.04
C GLY A 321 -10.12 2.98 0.81
N ARG A 322 -10.97 3.36 1.75
CA ARG A 322 -11.60 2.34 2.61
C ARG A 322 -12.98 1.95 2.13
N THR A 323 -13.17 0.66 1.85
CA THR A 323 -14.39 -0.07 2.23
C THR A 323 -14.37 -0.27 3.75
N PRO A 324 -15.25 0.37 4.54
CA PRO A 324 -15.38 0.10 5.97
C PRO A 324 -15.47 -1.39 6.29
N ALA A 325 -14.75 -1.89 7.31
CA ALA A 325 -14.83 -3.29 7.75
C ALA A 325 -16.28 -3.75 8.05
N ARG A 326 -17.14 -2.83 8.53
CA ARG A 326 -18.58 -3.09 8.70
C ARG A 326 -19.32 -3.37 7.38
N LEU A 327 -18.87 -2.80 6.25
CA LEU A 327 -19.45 -3.09 4.94
C LEU A 327 -18.95 -4.44 4.36
N ARG A 328 -17.85 -4.98 4.90
CA ARG A 328 -17.25 -6.28 4.50
C ARG A 328 -17.67 -7.46 5.36
N ALA A 329 -18.13 -7.20 6.59
CA ALA A 329 -18.52 -8.25 7.56
C ALA A 329 -19.77 -9.05 7.14
N GLU A 330 -20.52 -8.54 6.17
CA GLU A 330 -21.61 -9.25 5.50
C GLU A 330 -21.08 -9.64 4.12
N ARG A 331 -20.98 -10.94 3.79
CA ARG A 331 -20.79 -11.36 2.39
C ARG A 331 -21.94 -10.77 1.57
N ARG A 332 -21.70 -9.66 0.87
CA ARG A 332 -22.75 -8.93 0.13
C ARG A 332 -23.04 -9.54 -1.23
N PHE A 333 -22.05 -10.23 -1.79
CA PHE A 333 -22.12 -10.85 -3.10
C PHE A 333 -21.61 -12.29 -2.98
N THR A 334 -22.20 -13.16 -3.78
CA THR A 334 -21.84 -14.57 -3.86
C THR A 334 -20.78 -14.76 -4.93
N LYS A 335 -21.00 -14.15 -6.11
CA LYS A 335 -20.14 -14.32 -7.28
C LYS A 335 -20.15 -13.07 -8.14
N ALA A 336 -18.95 -12.58 -8.44
CA ALA A 336 -18.72 -11.36 -9.21
C ALA A 336 -18.08 -11.69 -10.56
N LEU A 337 -18.65 -11.14 -11.63
CA LEU A 337 -18.03 -11.12 -12.96
C LEU A 337 -17.35 -9.78 -13.18
N VAL A 338 -16.06 -9.80 -13.54
CA VAL A 338 -15.26 -8.60 -13.82
C VAL A 338 -14.78 -8.63 -15.26
N THR A 339 -15.13 -7.61 -16.05
CA THR A 339 -14.60 -7.41 -17.40
C THR A 339 -13.40 -6.47 -17.37
N GLY A 340 -12.40 -6.74 -18.23
CA GLY A 340 -11.12 -6.03 -18.16
C GLY A 340 -10.32 -6.40 -16.91
N ALA A 341 -10.47 -7.64 -16.45
CA ALA A 341 -9.96 -8.12 -15.17
C ALA A 341 -8.42 -8.13 -15.08
N ALA A 342 -7.72 -8.24 -16.21
CA ALA A 342 -6.26 -8.18 -16.26
C ALA A 342 -5.72 -6.75 -16.47
N GLY A 343 -6.60 -5.75 -16.57
CA GLY A 343 -6.22 -4.34 -16.65
C GLY A 343 -5.90 -3.73 -15.28
N GLY A 344 -5.13 -2.63 -15.26
CA GLY A 344 -4.63 -2.03 -14.02
C GLY A 344 -5.69 -1.73 -12.95
N LEU A 345 -6.87 -1.24 -13.34
CA LEU A 345 -7.99 -1.01 -12.41
C LEU A 345 -8.80 -2.28 -12.11
N GLY A 346 -8.99 -3.15 -13.11
CA GLY A 346 -9.71 -4.40 -12.97
C GLY A 346 -9.04 -5.36 -12.00
N THR A 347 -7.71 -5.49 -12.08
CA THR A 347 -6.89 -6.30 -11.18
C THR A 347 -7.12 -5.91 -9.72
N GLU A 348 -7.11 -4.61 -9.41
CA GLU A 348 -7.31 -4.11 -8.04
C GLU A 348 -8.75 -4.31 -7.56
N LEU A 349 -9.74 -4.21 -8.45
CA LEU A 349 -11.14 -4.52 -8.11
C LEU A 349 -11.30 -6.01 -7.79
N CYS A 350 -10.67 -6.90 -8.56
CA CYS A 350 -10.68 -8.33 -8.28
C CYS A 350 -10.06 -8.64 -6.91
N ARG A 351 -8.91 -8.04 -6.57
CA ARG A 351 -8.29 -8.17 -5.24
C ARG A 351 -9.24 -7.77 -4.13
N LEU A 352 -9.90 -6.62 -4.26
CA LEU A 352 -10.84 -6.12 -3.25
C LEU A 352 -12.09 -6.97 -3.09
N VAL A 353 -12.60 -7.55 -4.18
CA VAL A 353 -13.74 -8.47 -4.17
C VAL A 353 -13.34 -9.81 -3.53
N ALA A 354 -12.15 -10.32 -3.86
CA ALA A 354 -11.62 -11.55 -3.27
C ALA A 354 -11.37 -11.41 -1.76
N GLU A 355 -10.96 -10.22 -1.27
CA GLU A 355 -10.83 -9.93 0.16
C GLU A 355 -12.14 -10.16 0.95
N ASP A 356 -13.31 -10.11 0.30
CA ASP A 356 -14.62 -10.39 0.90
C ASP A 356 -15.08 -11.85 0.67
N SER A 357 -14.17 -12.72 0.21
CA SER A 357 -14.41 -14.13 -0.14
C SER A 357 -15.54 -14.34 -1.16
N THR A 358 -15.74 -13.36 -2.05
CA THR A 358 -16.69 -13.45 -3.17
C THR A 358 -16.03 -14.18 -4.34
N ALA A 359 -16.67 -15.20 -4.89
CA ALA A 359 -16.16 -15.93 -6.04
C ALA A 359 -16.02 -15.02 -7.28
N LEU A 360 -15.06 -15.28 -8.16
CA LEU A 360 -14.72 -14.40 -9.26
C LEU A 360 -14.79 -15.09 -10.62
N VAL A 361 -15.41 -14.44 -11.58
CA VAL A 361 -15.33 -14.75 -13.01
C VAL A 361 -14.56 -13.61 -13.70
N LEU A 362 -13.36 -13.91 -14.16
CA LEU A 362 -12.42 -12.95 -14.73
C LEU A 362 -12.45 -13.02 -16.27
N LEU A 363 -12.87 -11.94 -16.92
CA LEU A 363 -12.89 -11.83 -18.38
C LEU A 363 -11.90 -10.77 -18.86
N ASP A 364 -10.99 -11.18 -19.73
CA ASP A 364 -10.03 -10.31 -20.41
C ASP A 364 -9.48 -11.02 -21.65
N ARG A 365 -8.88 -10.29 -22.59
CA ARG A 365 -8.13 -10.90 -23.70
C ARG A 365 -6.70 -11.29 -23.29
N ASP A 366 -6.17 -10.69 -22.21
CA ASP A 366 -4.83 -10.99 -21.70
C ASP A 366 -4.85 -12.26 -20.82
N VAL A 367 -4.63 -13.42 -21.44
CA VAL A 367 -4.61 -14.74 -20.78
C VAL A 367 -3.52 -14.85 -19.72
N ASP A 368 -2.35 -14.24 -19.96
CA ASP A 368 -1.22 -14.27 -19.03
C ASP A 368 -1.47 -13.38 -17.82
N GLY A 369 -2.07 -12.21 -18.03
CA GLY A 369 -2.55 -11.32 -16.98
C GLY A 369 -3.60 -12.01 -16.10
N LEU A 370 -4.60 -12.66 -16.70
CA LEU A 370 -5.60 -13.46 -15.98
C LEU A 370 -4.96 -14.58 -15.15
N SER A 371 -3.97 -15.28 -15.72
CA SER A 371 -3.30 -16.38 -15.05
C SER A 371 -2.44 -15.93 -13.87
N ARG A 372 -1.74 -14.80 -14.01
CA ARG A 372 -0.98 -14.18 -12.91
C ARG A 372 -1.92 -13.74 -11.79
N LEU A 373 -3.02 -13.06 -12.12
CA LEU A 373 -3.99 -12.62 -11.13
C LEU A 373 -4.63 -13.80 -10.39
N ALA A 374 -5.08 -14.83 -11.10
CA ALA A 374 -5.66 -16.02 -10.47
C ALA A 374 -4.67 -16.69 -9.49
N LYS A 375 -3.39 -16.81 -9.88
CA LYS A 375 -2.34 -17.34 -8.99
C LYS A 375 -2.12 -16.45 -7.76
N GLU A 376 -2.17 -15.14 -7.92
CA GLU A 376 -2.01 -14.18 -6.84
C GLU A 376 -3.15 -14.24 -5.81
N LEU A 377 -4.40 -14.42 -6.27
CA LEU A 377 -5.56 -14.53 -5.40
C LEU A 377 -5.56 -15.83 -4.57
N GLY A 378 -4.88 -16.87 -5.05
CA GLY A 378 -4.71 -18.15 -4.37
C GLY A 378 -6.02 -18.95 -4.22
N ASP A 379 -5.98 -20.01 -3.42
CA ASP A 379 -7.11 -20.95 -3.26
C ASP A 379 -8.19 -20.48 -2.27
N GLY A 380 -8.03 -19.27 -1.69
CA GLY A 380 -8.98 -18.72 -0.72
C GLY A 380 -10.31 -18.27 -1.34
N VAL A 381 -10.38 -18.20 -2.67
CA VAL A 381 -11.55 -17.76 -3.44
C VAL A 381 -11.67 -18.60 -4.72
N GLU A 382 -12.89 -19.00 -5.08
CA GLU A 382 -13.15 -19.64 -6.38
C GLU A 382 -12.89 -18.63 -7.50
N VAL A 383 -11.96 -18.94 -8.41
CA VAL A 383 -11.63 -18.09 -9.56
C VAL A 383 -11.81 -18.87 -10.86
N VAL A 384 -12.73 -18.39 -11.70
CA VAL A 384 -12.92 -18.81 -13.09
C VAL A 384 -12.34 -17.74 -13.99
N LYS A 385 -11.52 -18.11 -14.96
CA LYS A 385 -10.94 -17.18 -15.93
C LYS A 385 -11.33 -17.60 -17.34
N ARG A 386 -11.62 -16.63 -18.20
CA ARG A 386 -11.95 -16.87 -19.60
C ARG A 386 -11.41 -15.77 -20.49
N GLU A 387 -10.71 -16.18 -21.54
CA GLU A 387 -10.31 -15.29 -22.63
C GLU A 387 -11.55 -14.78 -23.35
N LEU A 388 -11.65 -13.46 -23.53
CA LEU A 388 -12.71 -12.86 -24.31
C LEU A 388 -12.25 -11.55 -24.93
N ASP A 389 -12.30 -11.47 -26.27
CA ASP A 389 -12.18 -10.19 -26.97
C ASP A 389 -13.53 -9.49 -27.01
N PHE A 390 -13.60 -8.33 -26.38
CA PHE A 390 -14.80 -7.52 -26.31
C PHE A 390 -15.10 -6.77 -27.61
N ALA A 391 -14.23 -6.83 -28.62
CA ALA A 391 -14.51 -6.26 -29.94
C ALA A 391 -15.35 -7.20 -30.84
N ASP A 392 -15.47 -8.49 -30.48
CA ASP A 392 -16.25 -9.50 -31.18
C ASP A 392 -17.57 -9.74 -30.45
N LEU A 393 -18.67 -9.18 -30.97
CA LEU A 393 -19.97 -9.21 -30.31
C LEU A 393 -20.60 -10.61 -30.32
N GLU A 394 -20.37 -11.37 -31.38
CA GLU A 394 -20.82 -12.75 -31.51
C GLU A 394 -20.12 -13.65 -30.48
N ALA A 395 -18.81 -13.44 -30.27
CA ALA A 395 -18.07 -14.12 -29.20
C ALA A 395 -18.56 -13.70 -27.80
N VAL A 396 -18.84 -12.41 -27.58
CA VAL A 396 -19.39 -11.90 -26.32
C VAL A 396 -20.77 -12.49 -26.04
N ASP A 397 -21.66 -12.54 -27.02
CA ASP A 397 -23.01 -13.11 -26.90
C ASP A 397 -22.96 -14.60 -26.54
N ALA A 398 -22.16 -15.38 -27.29
CA ALA A 398 -21.97 -16.81 -27.02
C ALA A 398 -21.34 -17.05 -25.64
N ALA A 399 -20.35 -16.24 -25.24
CA ALA A 399 -19.73 -16.34 -23.93
C ALA A 399 -20.70 -15.99 -22.80
N ALA A 400 -21.51 -14.93 -22.96
CA ALA A 400 -22.51 -14.51 -21.98
C ALA A 400 -23.55 -15.59 -21.72
N ALA A 401 -24.09 -16.20 -22.79
CA ALA A 401 -25.05 -17.30 -22.68
C ALA A 401 -24.45 -18.51 -21.92
N GLN A 402 -23.21 -18.89 -22.22
CA GLN A 402 -22.52 -19.98 -21.53
C GLN A 402 -22.23 -19.65 -20.06
N LEU A 403 -21.79 -18.43 -19.76
CA LEU A 403 -21.50 -17.99 -18.41
C LEU A 403 -22.76 -18.01 -17.53
N VAL A 404 -23.90 -17.56 -18.04
CA VAL A 404 -25.17 -17.62 -17.30
C VAL A 404 -25.63 -19.06 -17.06
N ALA A 405 -25.37 -19.97 -18.00
CA ALA A 405 -25.68 -21.38 -17.82
C ALA A 405 -24.80 -22.07 -16.78
N GLN A 406 -23.50 -21.73 -16.73
CA GLN A 406 -22.52 -22.33 -15.82
C GLN A 406 -22.49 -21.68 -14.44
N HIS A 407 -22.77 -20.38 -14.39
CA HIS A 407 -22.69 -19.53 -13.20
C HIS A 407 -23.97 -18.69 -13.08
N PRO A 408 -25.14 -19.33 -12.89
CA PRO A 408 -26.40 -18.61 -12.69
C PRO A 408 -26.39 -17.80 -11.39
N ASP A 409 -25.40 -18.01 -10.54
CA ASP A 409 -25.22 -17.39 -9.23
C ASP A 409 -24.50 -16.03 -9.25
N ILE A 410 -24.09 -15.52 -10.42
CA ILE A 410 -23.50 -14.18 -10.57
C ILE A 410 -24.50 -13.11 -10.11
N ASP A 411 -24.13 -12.37 -9.06
CA ASP A 411 -24.93 -11.30 -8.45
C ASP A 411 -24.22 -9.93 -8.45
N LEU A 412 -22.99 -9.87 -8.93
CA LEU A 412 -22.25 -8.63 -9.20
C LEU A 412 -21.62 -8.65 -10.59
N LEU A 413 -21.91 -7.63 -11.41
CA LEU A 413 -21.19 -7.33 -12.65
C LEU A 413 -20.35 -6.07 -12.47
N ILE A 414 -19.03 -6.16 -12.64
CA ILE A 414 -18.14 -5.00 -12.77
C ILE A 414 -17.74 -4.88 -14.24
N ALA A 415 -18.40 -3.97 -14.95
CA ALA A 415 -18.15 -3.67 -16.36
C ALA A 415 -16.98 -2.68 -16.49
N GLY A 416 -15.76 -3.23 -16.53
CA GLY A 416 -14.49 -2.49 -16.53
C GLY A 416 -13.69 -2.53 -17.85
N ALA A 417 -14.02 -3.42 -18.79
CA ALA A 417 -13.35 -3.51 -20.08
C ALA A 417 -13.45 -2.18 -20.85
N GLY A 418 -12.33 -1.74 -21.43
CA GLY A 418 -12.32 -0.52 -22.20
C GLY A 418 -11.04 -0.26 -23.01
N LEU A 419 -11.18 0.59 -24.02
CA LEU A 419 -10.11 1.10 -24.87
C LEU A 419 -10.12 2.63 -24.82
N ASP A 420 -8.92 3.23 -24.81
CA ASP A 420 -8.67 4.66 -24.91
C ASP A 420 -7.58 4.86 -25.97
N ARG A 421 -7.97 5.34 -27.16
CA ARG A 421 -7.10 5.49 -28.32
C ARG A 421 -7.28 6.88 -28.93
N ALA A 422 -6.41 7.80 -28.53
CA ALA A 422 -6.45 9.17 -29.02
C ALA A 422 -6.23 9.25 -30.55
N GLN A 423 -7.08 10.02 -31.24
CA GLN A 423 -7.00 10.23 -32.68
C GLN A 423 -7.33 11.66 -33.09
N SER A 424 -6.61 12.16 -34.09
CA SER A 424 -6.98 13.41 -34.75
C SER A 424 -8.10 13.16 -35.75
N LEU A 425 -9.12 14.02 -35.79
CA LEU A 425 -10.16 13.96 -36.83
C LEU A 425 -9.60 14.22 -38.24
N LEU A 426 -8.42 14.82 -38.35
CA LEU A 426 -7.71 14.99 -39.63
C LEU A 426 -7.02 13.70 -40.11
N ALA A 427 -6.89 12.71 -39.24
CA ALA A 427 -6.27 11.41 -39.51
C ALA A 427 -7.08 10.30 -38.82
N PHE A 428 -8.40 10.33 -39.05
CA PHE A 428 -9.37 9.49 -38.34
C PHE A 428 -9.44 8.07 -38.91
N ASP A 429 -9.38 7.06 -38.04
CA ASP A 429 -9.63 5.67 -38.40
C ASP A 429 -10.95 5.18 -37.78
N TRP A 430 -11.98 5.10 -38.62
CA TRP A 430 -13.32 4.69 -38.19
C TRP A 430 -13.36 3.26 -37.63
N ARG A 431 -12.41 2.37 -38.01
CA ARG A 431 -12.38 0.99 -37.52
C ARG A 431 -12.04 0.95 -36.03
N GLN A 432 -11.02 1.70 -35.63
CA GLN A 432 -10.68 1.89 -34.22
C GLN A 432 -11.83 2.56 -33.46
N ALA A 433 -12.49 3.57 -34.04
CA ALA A 433 -13.65 4.19 -33.40
C ALA A 433 -14.80 3.20 -33.19
N ARG A 434 -15.11 2.36 -34.19
CA ARG A 434 -16.10 1.27 -34.05
C ARG A 434 -15.72 0.35 -32.90
N ASP A 435 -14.48 -0.09 -32.85
CA ASP A 435 -13.98 -0.98 -31.81
C ASP A 435 -14.05 -0.33 -30.41
N ASP A 436 -13.74 0.97 -30.29
CA ASP A 436 -13.88 1.72 -29.03
C ASP A 436 -15.33 1.72 -28.54
N PHE A 437 -16.30 2.00 -29.43
CA PHE A 437 -17.73 1.93 -29.10
C PHE A 437 -18.18 0.52 -28.73
N THR A 438 -17.68 -0.47 -29.46
CA THR A 438 -18.01 -1.88 -29.25
C THR A 438 -17.56 -2.31 -27.87
N VAL A 439 -16.26 -2.18 -27.57
CA VAL A 439 -15.67 -2.58 -26.28
C VAL A 439 -16.19 -1.74 -25.11
N ASN A 440 -16.20 -0.40 -25.25
CA ASN A 440 -16.54 0.48 -24.12
C ASN A 440 -18.04 0.48 -23.80
N SER A 441 -18.92 0.08 -24.72
CA SER A 441 -20.38 0.22 -24.56
C SER A 441 -21.16 -1.02 -24.96
N LEU A 442 -21.12 -1.40 -26.24
CA LEU A 442 -22.07 -2.37 -26.79
C LEU A 442 -21.87 -3.77 -26.20
N SER A 443 -20.63 -4.22 -26.01
CA SER A 443 -20.32 -5.52 -25.42
C SER A 443 -20.76 -5.62 -23.95
N ASN A 444 -20.73 -4.50 -23.22
CA ASN A 444 -21.26 -4.46 -21.85
C ASN A 444 -22.80 -4.56 -21.85
N LEU A 445 -23.48 -3.97 -22.84
CA LEU A 445 -24.93 -4.11 -23.00
C LEU A 445 -25.31 -5.55 -23.36
N VAL A 446 -24.57 -6.20 -24.25
CA VAL A 446 -24.78 -7.62 -24.59
C VAL A 446 -24.57 -8.50 -23.36
N LEU A 447 -23.50 -8.32 -22.59
CA LEU A 447 -23.33 -9.08 -21.34
C LEU A 447 -24.47 -8.86 -20.34
N LEU A 448 -24.91 -7.60 -20.19
CA LEU A 448 -26.00 -7.26 -19.28
C LEU A 448 -27.33 -7.89 -19.71
N SER A 449 -27.63 -7.99 -21.01
CA SER A 449 -28.90 -8.57 -21.49
C SER A 449 -29.04 -10.06 -21.14
N HIS A 450 -27.93 -10.78 -21.01
CA HIS A 450 -27.91 -12.17 -20.54
C HIS A 450 -27.93 -12.29 -19.01
N LEU A 451 -27.16 -11.45 -18.32
CA LEU A 451 -27.02 -11.50 -16.86
C LEU A 451 -28.27 -10.99 -16.13
N ALA A 452 -28.92 -9.93 -16.62
CA ALA A 452 -30.04 -9.30 -15.93
C ALA A 452 -31.23 -10.27 -15.70
N PRO A 453 -31.68 -11.07 -16.69
CA PRO A 453 -32.72 -12.07 -16.45
C PRO A 453 -32.34 -13.13 -15.39
N ALA A 454 -31.06 -13.50 -15.31
CA ALA A 454 -30.59 -14.46 -14.30
C ALA A 454 -30.55 -13.84 -12.89
N MET A 455 -30.10 -12.59 -12.78
CA MET A 455 -30.13 -11.82 -11.53
C MET A 455 -31.57 -11.62 -11.04
N ALA A 456 -32.49 -11.22 -11.93
CA ALA A 456 -33.90 -11.02 -11.61
C ALA A 456 -34.56 -12.29 -11.02
N ARG A 457 -34.33 -13.45 -11.65
CA ARG A 457 -34.84 -14.76 -11.14
C ARG A 457 -34.34 -15.11 -9.74
N ARG A 458 -33.23 -14.51 -9.29
CA ARG A 458 -32.62 -14.74 -7.97
C ARG A 458 -32.91 -13.63 -6.96
N GLY A 459 -33.76 -12.67 -7.31
CA GLY A 459 -34.17 -11.58 -6.42
C GLY A 459 -33.26 -10.35 -6.46
N GLY A 460 -32.42 -10.22 -7.49
CA GLY A 460 -31.69 -9.00 -7.77
C GLY A 460 -30.18 -9.19 -7.98
N GLY A 461 -29.49 -8.07 -8.12
CA GLY A 461 -28.05 -8.02 -8.37
C GLY A 461 -27.52 -6.60 -8.37
N GLN A 462 -26.22 -6.44 -8.61
CA GLN A 462 -25.57 -5.14 -8.71
C GLN A 462 -24.73 -5.06 -9.99
N VAL A 463 -24.81 -3.93 -10.67
CA VAL A 463 -23.96 -3.60 -11.82
C VAL A 463 -23.12 -2.36 -11.51
N THR A 464 -21.82 -2.45 -11.67
CA THR A 464 -20.89 -1.33 -11.57
C THR A 464 -20.31 -1.04 -12.95
N ALA A 465 -20.72 0.06 -13.56
CA ALA A 465 -20.30 0.46 -14.90
C ALA A 465 -19.16 1.49 -14.82
N ILE A 466 -17.99 1.15 -15.37
CA ILE A 466 -16.81 2.04 -15.37
C ILE A 466 -16.84 2.94 -16.62
N ALA A 467 -17.51 4.08 -16.48
CA ALA A 467 -17.50 5.16 -17.46
C ALA A 467 -16.20 5.99 -17.35
N SER A 468 -16.28 7.30 -17.54
CA SER A 468 -15.14 8.21 -17.44
C SER A 468 -15.62 9.64 -17.24
N LEU A 469 -14.85 10.47 -16.54
CA LEU A 469 -15.08 11.91 -16.56
C LEU A 469 -15.02 12.50 -17.98
N ALA A 470 -14.28 11.87 -18.91
CA ALA A 470 -14.26 12.22 -20.33
C ALA A 470 -15.60 11.98 -21.04
N GLY A 471 -16.51 11.17 -20.46
CA GLY A 471 -17.89 11.00 -20.95
C GLY A 471 -18.82 12.16 -20.61
N LEU A 472 -18.39 13.11 -19.75
CA LEU A 472 -19.24 14.25 -19.36
C LEU A 472 -19.18 15.41 -20.36
N VAL A 473 -18.09 15.53 -21.11
CA VAL A 473 -17.82 16.60 -22.08
C VAL A 473 -16.88 16.07 -23.17
N GLY A 474 -17.10 16.48 -24.42
CA GLY A 474 -16.21 16.10 -25.52
C GLY A 474 -14.79 16.66 -25.34
N MET A 475 -13.81 15.78 -25.28
CA MET A 475 -12.40 16.14 -25.17
C MET A 475 -11.72 16.06 -26.54
N PRO A 476 -10.87 17.05 -26.92
CA PRO A 476 -10.12 16.99 -28.17
C PRO A 476 -9.28 15.71 -28.27
N TYR A 477 -9.23 15.13 -29.47
CA TYR A 477 -8.57 13.86 -29.79
C TYR A 477 -9.18 12.59 -29.20
N GLU A 478 -10.16 12.72 -28.30
CA GLU A 478 -10.81 11.59 -27.62
C GLU A 478 -12.26 11.43 -28.08
N ALA A 479 -12.61 11.83 -29.31
CA ALA A 479 -14.01 11.85 -29.74
C ALA A 479 -14.69 10.47 -29.62
N PRO A 480 -14.09 9.35 -30.10
CA PRO A 480 -14.68 8.01 -29.92
C PRO A 480 -14.72 7.57 -28.45
N TYR A 481 -13.66 7.84 -27.68
CA TYR A 481 -13.58 7.48 -26.27
C TYR A 481 -14.60 8.24 -25.41
N SER A 482 -14.64 9.57 -25.50
CA SER A 482 -15.63 10.42 -24.82
C SER A 482 -17.07 10.00 -25.17
N ALA A 483 -17.36 9.77 -26.45
CA ALA A 483 -18.70 9.42 -26.89
C ALA A 483 -19.11 8.01 -26.43
N SER A 484 -18.22 7.03 -26.51
CA SER A 484 -18.51 5.67 -26.03
C SER A 484 -18.66 5.62 -24.50
N LYS A 485 -17.82 6.32 -23.72
CA LYS A 485 -18.03 6.39 -22.25
C LYS A 485 -19.31 7.15 -21.86
N ALA A 486 -19.75 8.11 -22.67
CA ALA A 486 -21.07 8.74 -22.51
C ALA A 486 -22.21 7.75 -22.83
N ALA A 487 -22.07 6.93 -23.88
CA ALA A 487 -23.03 5.91 -24.24
C ALA A 487 -23.18 4.85 -23.13
N LEU A 488 -22.08 4.35 -22.55
CA LEU A 488 -22.12 3.43 -21.41
C LEU A 488 -22.88 4.02 -20.21
N ALA A 489 -22.64 5.30 -19.89
CA ALA A 489 -23.35 5.97 -18.80
C ALA A 489 -24.87 6.05 -19.07
N ALA A 490 -25.26 6.41 -20.29
CA ALA A 490 -26.68 6.47 -20.69
C ALA A 490 -27.35 5.08 -20.68
N ILE A 491 -26.64 4.05 -21.15
CA ILE A 491 -27.10 2.65 -21.08
C ILE A 491 -27.36 2.24 -19.62
N ALA A 492 -26.41 2.52 -18.73
CA ALA A 492 -26.55 2.18 -17.32
C ALA A 492 -27.67 2.97 -16.62
N GLU A 493 -27.86 4.25 -16.94
CA GLU A 493 -28.97 5.06 -16.43
C GLU A 493 -30.34 4.51 -16.88
N SER A 494 -30.47 4.14 -18.16
CA SER A 494 -31.69 3.53 -18.70
C SER A 494 -31.98 2.18 -18.04
N ALA A 495 -31.00 1.28 -18.02
CA ALA A 495 -31.15 -0.06 -17.44
C ALA A 495 -31.43 0.00 -15.93
N ARG A 496 -30.86 0.97 -15.21
CA ARG A 496 -31.16 1.17 -13.79
C ARG A 496 -32.62 1.49 -13.55
N ALA A 497 -33.22 2.35 -14.38
CA ALA A 497 -34.63 2.71 -14.24
C ALA A 497 -35.55 1.54 -14.62
N GLU A 498 -35.17 0.76 -15.63
CA GLU A 498 -35.93 -0.39 -16.12
C GLU A 498 -35.90 -1.58 -15.16
N LEU A 499 -34.74 -1.89 -14.58
CA LEU A 499 -34.50 -3.13 -13.82
C LEU A 499 -34.61 -2.97 -12.29
N GLU A 500 -34.90 -1.75 -11.80
CA GLU A 500 -35.11 -1.50 -10.36
C GLU A 500 -36.24 -2.34 -9.74
N PRO A 501 -37.40 -2.54 -10.41
CA PRO A 501 -38.45 -3.43 -9.90
C PRO A 501 -38.02 -4.89 -9.73
N GLU A 502 -37.00 -5.33 -10.49
CA GLU A 502 -36.42 -6.68 -10.42
C GLU A 502 -35.31 -6.80 -9.36
N GLY A 503 -35.08 -5.75 -8.57
CA GLY A 503 -34.06 -5.72 -7.52
C GLY A 503 -32.63 -5.54 -8.02
N ILE A 504 -32.43 -5.16 -9.29
CA ILE A 504 -31.10 -4.95 -9.88
C ILE A 504 -30.70 -3.48 -9.76
N THR A 505 -29.61 -3.22 -9.05
CA THR A 505 -29.12 -1.85 -8.78
C THR A 505 -27.86 -1.54 -9.58
N PHE A 506 -27.63 -0.24 -9.84
CA PHE A 506 -26.51 0.21 -10.67
C PHE A 506 -25.66 1.27 -9.94
N THR A 507 -24.35 1.21 -10.16
CA THR A 507 -23.38 2.23 -9.79
C THR A 507 -22.58 2.65 -11.02
N VAL A 508 -22.81 3.88 -11.49
CA VAL A 508 -22.06 4.44 -12.62
C VAL A 508 -20.85 5.22 -12.11
N VAL A 509 -19.65 4.80 -12.50
CA VAL A 509 -18.39 5.37 -12.04
C VAL A 509 -17.79 6.25 -13.12
N PHE A 510 -17.47 7.49 -12.76
CA PHE A 510 -16.77 8.46 -13.60
C PHE A 510 -15.37 8.74 -13.01
N PRO A 511 -14.39 7.86 -13.26
CA PRO A 511 -13.01 8.11 -12.88
C PRO A 511 -12.40 9.22 -13.75
N GLY A 512 -11.53 10.01 -13.14
CA GLY A 512 -10.56 10.87 -13.81
C GLY A 512 -9.28 10.11 -14.06
N PHE A 513 -8.14 10.75 -13.82
CA PHE A 513 -6.83 10.15 -14.06
C PHE A 513 -6.50 9.07 -13.03
N VAL A 514 -6.38 7.84 -13.50
CA VAL A 514 -5.92 6.67 -12.74
C VAL A 514 -4.66 6.15 -13.41
N ASP A 515 -3.59 5.98 -12.64
CA ASP A 515 -2.27 5.65 -13.15
C ASP A 515 -2.19 4.18 -13.65
N THR A 516 -2.63 3.99 -14.89
CA THR A 516 -2.68 2.70 -15.59
C THR A 516 -1.92 2.79 -16.93
N PRO A 517 -1.52 1.66 -17.54
CA PRO A 517 -0.94 1.68 -18.88
C PRO A 517 -1.82 2.43 -19.91
N MET A 518 -3.15 2.26 -19.83
CA MET A 518 -4.12 2.98 -20.66
C MET A 518 -4.02 4.51 -20.49
N TYR A 519 -3.96 5.00 -19.25
CA TYR A 519 -3.81 6.45 -18.98
C TYR A 519 -2.48 7.00 -19.51
N ARG A 520 -1.39 6.24 -19.38
CA ARG A 520 -0.06 6.68 -19.83
C ARG A 520 0.05 6.82 -21.35
N ALA A 521 -0.83 6.17 -22.11
CA ALA A 521 -0.83 6.18 -23.57
C ALA A 521 -1.82 7.19 -24.20
N ASN A 522 -2.60 7.92 -23.40
CA ASN A 522 -3.67 8.80 -23.91
C ASN A 522 -3.24 10.25 -24.13
N ALA A 523 -4.13 11.06 -24.74
CA ALA A 523 -3.79 12.42 -25.14
C ALA A 523 -3.88 13.46 -24.01
N PHE A 524 -4.22 13.09 -22.78
CA PHE A 524 -4.33 14.06 -21.70
C PHE A 524 -2.96 14.52 -21.20
N LYS A 525 -2.85 15.79 -20.77
CA LYS A 525 -1.66 16.24 -20.06
C LYS A 525 -1.57 15.60 -18.69
N HIS A 526 -0.56 14.76 -18.49
CA HIS A 526 -0.34 14.03 -17.25
C HIS A 526 0.15 14.96 -16.12
N THR A 527 -0.79 15.56 -15.40
CA THR A 527 -0.49 16.49 -14.29
C THR A 527 -0.64 15.85 -12.92
N TYR A 528 -1.57 14.91 -12.79
CA TYR A 528 -1.88 14.21 -11.55
C TYR A 528 -2.71 12.96 -11.87
N ALA A 529 -2.42 11.83 -11.23
CA ALA A 529 -3.24 10.62 -11.28
C ALA A 529 -3.30 9.98 -9.89
N ILE A 530 -4.41 9.32 -9.57
CA ILE A 530 -4.49 8.46 -8.38
C ILE A 530 -4.03 7.05 -8.72
N THR A 531 -3.60 6.28 -7.73
CA THR A 531 -3.20 4.88 -7.97
C THR A 531 -4.42 4.03 -8.34
N PRO A 532 -4.23 2.94 -9.11
CA PRO A 532 -5.29 1.99 -9.40
C PRO A 532 -5.97 1.43 -8.14
N ARG A 533 -5.18 1.14 -7.09
CA ARG A 533 -5.70 0.68 -5.80
C ARG A 533 -6.63 1.71 -5.14
N ASP A 534 -6.21 2.98 -5.04
CA ASP A 534 -7.04 4.05 -4.47
C ASP A 534 -8.35 4.25 -5.25
N ALA A 535 -8.30 4.10 -6.58
CA ALA A 535 -9.47 4.18 -7.45
C ALA A 535 -10.42 3.00 -7.22
N ALA A 536 -9.89 1.77 -7.28
CA ALA A 536 -10.64 0.53 -7.09
C ALA A 536 -11.35 0.52 -5.73
N GLU A 537 -10.68 0.98 -4.69
CA GLU A 537 -11.26 1.07 -3.35
C GLU A 537 -12.46 2.03 -3.29
N ARG A 538 -12.38 3.20 -3.92
CA ARG A 538 -13.52 4.13 -3.99
C ARG A 538 -14.69 3.51 -4.74
N ILE A 539 -14.40 2.82 -5.85
CA ILE A 539 -15.38 2.14 -6.69
C ILE A 539 -16.07 1.03 -5.91
N TYR A 540 -15.29 0.20 -5.22
CA TYR A 540 -15.82 -0.93 -4.48
C TYR A 540 -16.68 -0.48 -3.29
N VAL A 541 -16.30 0.60 -2.60
CA VAL A 541 -17.16 1.25 -1.60
C VAL A 541 -18.49 1.69 -2.18
N ALA A 542 -18.47 2.35 -3.34
CA ALA A 542 -19.69 2.83 -3.99
C ALA A 542 -20.58 1.66 -4.43
N THR A 543 -19.97 0.60 -4.94
CA THR A 543 -20.61 -0.67 -5.32
C THR A 543 -21.31 -1.30 -4.11
N LEU A 544 -20.59 -1.50 -3.00
CA LEU A 544 -21.15 -2.09 -1.78
C LEU A 544 -22.26 -1.23 -1.17
N ARG A 545 -22.18 0.09 -1.33
CA ARG A 545 -23.21 1.04 -0.88
C ARG A 545 -24.35 1.22 -1.89
N ARG A 546 -24.30 0.55 -3.04
CA ARG A 546 -25.25 0.70 -4.15
C ARG A 546 -25.50 2.17 -4.50
N ARG A 547 -24.43 2.97 -4.55
CA ARG A 547 -24.54 4.39 -4.91
C ARG A 547 -24.92 4.49 -6.38
N GLU A 548 -25.86 5.36 -6.72
CA GLU A 548 -26.23 5.60 -8.12
C GLU A 548 -25.02 6.00 -8.97
N SER A 549 -24.18 6.92 -8.46
CA SER A 549 -22.99 7.36 -9.15
C SER A 549 -21.81 7.66 -8.23
N LEU A 550 -20.61 7.60 -8.80
CA LEU A 550 -19.36 7.97 -8.16
C LEU A 550 -18.50 8.78 -9.13
N HIS A 551 -18.07 9.97 -8.71
CA HIS A 551 -17.18 10.83 -9.49
C HIS A 551 -15.90 11.13 -8.71
N PHE A 552 -14.72 10.94 -9.32
CA PHE A 552 -13.45 11.32 -8.69
C PHE A 552 -12.36 11.60 -9.72
N PRO A 553 -11.35 12.43 -9.39
CA PRO A 553 -11.28 13.28 -8.21
C PRO A 553 -12.30 14.43 -8.25
N ALA A 554 -12.75 14.90 -7.07
CA ALA A 554 -13.83 15.88 -6.97
C ALA A 554 -13.51 17.21 -7.67
N ARG A 555 -12.24 17.62 -7.67
CA ARG A 555 -11.78 18.86 -8.31
C ARG A 555 -11.91 18.77 -9.84
N GLU A 556 -11.49 17.67 -10.44
CA GLU A 556 -11.57 17.42 -11.88
C GLU A 556 -13.02 17.28 -12.32
N HIS A 557 -13.84 16.56 -11.54
CA HIS A 557 -15.28 16.49 -11.78
C HIS A 557 -15.93 17.88 -11.77
N ALA A 558 -15.64 18.72 -10.78
CA ALA A 558 -16.19 20.07 -10.69
C ALA A 558 -15.79 20.95 -11.89
N LYS A 559 -14.52 20.89 -12.32
CA LYS A 559 -14.04 21.60 -13.52
C LYS A 559 -14.83 21.19 -14.76
N LEU A 560 -15.00 19.89 -15.00
CA LEU A 560 -15.67 19.37 -16.20
C LEU A 560 -17.18 19.64 -16.17
N ARG A 561 -17.82 19.55 -14.99
CA ARG A 561 -19.22 19.95 -14.79
C ARG A 561 -19.44 21.42 -15.11
N LEU A 562 -18.58 22.31 -14.62
CA LEU A 562 -18.64 23.74 -14.94
C LEU A 562 -18.38 23.98 -16.43
N ALA A 563 -17.37 23.32 -17.01
CA ALA A 563 -17.06 23.43 -18.43
C ALA A 563 -18.24 23.04 -19.33
N ARG A 564 -19.04 22.04 -18.94
CA ARG A 564 -20.25 21.63 -19.67
C ARG A 564 -21.34 22.71 -19.68
N LEU A 565 -21.40 23.58 -18.66
CA LEU A 565 -22.34 24.69 -18.58
C LEU A 565 -21.88 25.94 -19.35
N LEU A 566 -20.60 26.01 -19.73
CA LEU A 566 -20.06 27.16 -20.46
C LEU A 566 -20.40 27.09 -21.96
N PRO A 567 -20.70 28.24 -22.60
CA PRO A 567 -20.73 28.34 -24.05
C PRO A 567 -19.41 27.86 -24.70
N ALA A 568 -19.50 27.25 -25.88
CA ALA A 568 -18.37 26.65 -26.59
C ALA A 568 -17.15 27.58 -26.71
N ARG A 569 -17.37 28.88 -26.97
CA ARG A 569 -16.30 29.89 -27.07
C ARG A 569 -15.39 30.00 -25.84
N TYR A 570 -15.89 29.66 -24.65
CA TYR A 570 -15.10 29.65 -23.40
C TYR A 570 -14.62 28.25 -23.04
N ARG A 571 -15.45 27.23 -23.30
CA ARG A 571 -15.14 25.83 -23.00
C ARG A 571 -14.01 25.28 -23.86
N ASP A 572 -14.07 25.47 -25.17
CA ASP A 572 -13.19 24.79 -26.12
C ASP A 572 -11.70 25.19 -25.97
N PRO A 573 -11.34 26.45 -25.66
CA PRO A 573 -9.96 26.79 -25.30
C PRO A 573 -9.46 26.08 -24.03
N ILE A 574 -10.34 25.85 -23.04
CA ILE A 574 -9.98 25.17 -21.79
C ILE A 574 -9.72 23.69 -22.05
N THR A 575 -10.62 23.00 -22.77
CA THR A 575 -10.44 21.58 -23.09
C THR A 575 -9.24 21.36 -24.01
N ARG A 576 -9.00 22.25 -24.99
CA ARG A 576 -7.81 22.20 -25.85
C ARG A 576 -6.50 22.32 -25.07
N ARG A 577 -6.43 23.20 -24.06
CA ARG A 577 -5.22 23.36 -23.24
C ARG A 577 -4.90 22.13 -22.38
N ALA A 578 -5.89 21.31 -22.07
CA ALA A 578 -5.74 20.09 -21.27
C ALA A 578 -5.21 18.89 -22.05
N MET A 579 -5.18 18.96 -23.39
CA MET A 579 -4.78 17.86 -24.27
C MET A 579 -3.44 18.12 -24.96
N ASN A 580 -2.74 17.05 -25.31
CA ASN A 580 -1.60 17.02 -26.23
C ASN A 580 -2.07 16.46 -27.59
N PRO A 581 -1.56 16.97 -28.72
CA PRO A 581 -1.87 16.40 -30.03
C PRO A 581 -1.29 14.98 -30.17
N PRO A 582 -1.95 14.06 -30.90
CA PRO A 582 -1.43 12.72 -31.16
C PRO A 582 -0.01 12.75 -31.75
N GLY A 583 0.88 11.90 -31.22
CA GLY A 583 2.30 11.84 -31.58
C GLY A 583 3.23 12.73 -30.74
N ALA A 584 2.70 13.43 -29.72
CA ALA A 584 3.48 14.24 -28.78
C ALA A 584 3.68 13.59 -27.41
N PHE A 585 3.40 12.29 -27.27
CA PHE A 585 3.46 11.52 -26.02
C PHE A 585 3.92 10.09 -26.27
#